data_AF-A0A955J1M1-F1
#
_entry.id   AF-A0A955J1M1-F1
#
_cell.length_a   1.000
_cell.length_b   1.000
_cell.length_c   1.000
_cell.angle_alpha   90.00
_cell.angle_beta   90.00
_cell.angle_gamma   90.00
#
_symmetry.space_group_name_H-M   'P 1'
#
loop_
_entity.id
_entity.type
_entity.pdbx_description
1 polymer ?
#
loop_
_entity_poly.entity_id
_entity_poly.type
_entity_poly.pdbx_seq_one_letter_code
_entity_poly.pdbx_strand_id
1 'polypeptide(L)'
;MRTTFIFSVAVVLSAAALLFAGDTNPPAGPVAPTMKTLEQVEPRTPIASLPYNITAPGSYYLTGNLATAGNGITVSASDVTIDLMGFTITGSDPNDFTGVLLTSDSFDNVTVRDGTLRTFRFGVNLAAGSNLHTMKR
;
A
#
# COMPACT_ATOMS: atom_id res chain seq x y z
N MET A 1 68.55 6.37 62.19
CA MET A 1 69.48 6.18 61.07
C MET A 1 68.90 5.12 60.14
N ARG A 2 68.45 5.53 58.95
CA ARG A 2 68.37 4.74 57.69
C ARG A 2 67.28 3.64 57.64
N THR A 3 66.23 3.82 56.81
CA THR A 3 66.02 3.27 55.44
C THR A 3 65.03 2.08 55.50
N THR A 4 64.06 1.80 54.62
CA THR A 4 63.91 2.03 53.17
C THR A 4 62.44 1.82 52.72
N PHE A 5 62.16 2.10 51.45
CA PHE A 5 60.89 2.36 50.74
C PHE A 5 60.13 1.14 50.16
N ILE A 6 58.79 1.30 50.06
CA ILE A 6 57.79 1.08 48.96
C ILE A 6 58.02 -0.03 47.90
N PHE A 7 56.98 -0.83 47.57
CA PHE A 7 56.46 -1.22 46.23
C PHE A 7 55.27 -2.20 46.43
N SER A 8 54.00 -1.78 46.32
CA SER A 8 53.14 -1.79 45.11
C SER A 8 52.53 -3.16 44.71
N VAL A 9 51.21 -3.13 44.53
CA VAL A 9 50.32 -3.95 43.65
C VAL A 9 49.61 -5.22 44.22
N ALA A 10 48.29 -5.03 44.29
CA ALA A 10 47.09 -5.89 44.22
C ALA A 10 47.16 -7.36 43.75
N VAL A 11 46.31 -8.23 44.35
CA VAL A 11 45.48 -9.30 43.72
C VAL A 11 44.30 -9.62 44.67
N VAL A 12 43.09 -9.08 44.46
CA VAL A 12 41.87 -9.66 43.83
C VAL A 12 41.21 -10.87 44.54
N LEU A 13 40.15 -10.54 45.29
CA LEU A 13 38.77 -11.05 45.32
C LEU A 13 38.48 -12.55 45.04
N SER A 14 37.83 -13.21 46.02
CA SER A 14 36.88 -14.29 45.71
C SER A 14 35.74 -14.32 46.73
N ALA A 15 34.58 -13.79 46.33
CA ALA A 15 33.30 -14.12 46.93
C ALA A 15 32.47 -14.75 45.81
N ALA A 16 32.28 -16.07 45.88
CA ALA A 16 31.44 -16.80 44.97
C ALA A 16 29.97 -16.44 45.24
N ALA A 17 29.42 -15.52 44.46
CA ALA A 17 27.98 -15.30 44.40
C ALA A 17 27.35 -16.39 43.54
N LEU A 18 26.47 -17.21 44.13
CA LEU A 18 25.59 -18.12 43.39
C LEU A 18 24.61 -17.26 42.59
N LEU A 19 24.84 -17.11 41.29
CA LEU A 19 23.87 -16.51 40.38
C LEU A 19 22.79 -17.56 40.09
N PHE A 20 21.59 -17.36 40.64
CA PHE A 20 20.41 -18.06 40.12
C PHE A 20 20.11 -17.51 38.73
N ALA A 21 20.55 -18.21 37.69
CA ALA A 21 20.05 -17.98 36.34
C ALA A 21 18.54 -18.28 36.35
N GLY A 22 17.71 -17.26 36.09
CA GLY A 22 16.31 -17.47 35.78
C GLY A 22 16.17 -18.37 34.55
N ASP A 23 15.06 -19.10 34.46
CA ASP A 23 14.78 -20.05 33.38
C ASP A 23 15.08 -19.44 32.00
N THR A 24 16.12 -19.94 31.33
CA THR A 24 16.52 -19.50 29.98
C THR A 24 15.62 -20.07 28.89
N ASN A 25 14.58 -20.81 29.26
CA ASN A 25 13.60 -21.34 28.35
C ASN A 25 12.27 -20.61 28.57
N PRO A 26 12.07 -19.40 27.99
CA PRO A 26 10.76 -18.78 28.00
C PRO A 26 9.74 -19.80 27.49
N PRO A 27 8.53 -19.91 28.09
CA PRO A 27 7.54 -20.88 27.66
C PRO A 27 7.38 -20.76 26.14
N ALA A 28 7.43 -21.88 25.43
CA ALA A 28 7.10 -21.92 24.02
C ALA A 28 5.60 -21.62 23.86
N GLY A 29 5.24 -20.34 23.96
CA GLY A 29 3.93 -19.85 23.59
C GLY A 29 3.81 -19.93 22.07
N PRO A 30 2.62 -20.24 21.53
CA PRO A 30 2.39 -20.11 20.11
C PRO A 30 2.78 -18.69 19.68
N VAL A 31 3.75 -18.55 18.76
CA VAL A 31 3.98 -17.27 18.10
C VAL A 31 2.73 -16.99 17.27
N ALA A 32 1.83 -16.14 17.77
CA ALA A 32 0.76 -15.62 16.93
C ALA A 32 1.41 -14.87 15.77
N PRO A 33 1.04 -15.13 14.51
CA PRO A 33 1.63 -14.42 13.38
C PRO A 33 1.40 -12.92 13.59
N THR A 34 2.50 -12.19 13.79
CA THR A 34 2.51 -10.72 13.86
C THR A 34 2.41 -10.09 12.46
N MET A 35 2.25 -10.92 11.43
CA MET A 35 2.14 -10.51 10.04
C MET A 35 0.74 -9.97 9.78
N LYS A 36 0.61 -8.65 9.69
CA LYS A 36 -0.54 -8.01 9.06
C LYS A 36 -0.57 -8.43 7.59
N THR A 37 -1.72 -8.88 7.09
CA THR A 37 -1.89 -9.10 5.65
C THR A 37 -1.83 -7.73 4.93
N LEU A 38 -1.51 -7.69 3.63
CA LEU A 38 -1.50 -6.43 2.87
C LEU A 38 -2.84 -5.67 2.97
N GLU A 39 -3.95 -6.41 3.04
CA GLU A 39 -5.30 -5.88 3.29
C GLU A 39 -5.44 -5.19 4.66
N GLN A 40 -4.64 -5.60 5.64
CA GLN A 40 -4.62 -5.04 7.00
C GLN A 40 -3.63 -3.86 7.14
N VAL A 41 -2.69 -3.69 6.20
CA VAL A 41 -1.75 -2.56 6.20
C VAL A 41 -2.40 -1.33 5.53
N GLU A 42 -3.22 -1.51 4.49
CA GLU A 42 -4.08 -0.48 3.90
C GLU A 42 -5.36 -1.11 3.29
N PRO A 43 -6.56 -0.87 3.86
CA PRO A 43 -7.80 -1.37 3.28
C PRO A 43 -8.02 -0.76 1.89
N ARG A 44 -8.03 -1.60 0.86
CA ARG A 44 -8.37 -1.21 -0.51
C ARG A 44 -9.87 -1.42 -0.74
N THR A 45 -10.50 -0.51 -1.46
CA THR A 45 -11.93 -0.60 -1.77
C THR A 45 -12.16 -1.40 -3.05
N PRO A 46 -12.89 -2.54 -3.01
CA PRO A 46 -13.19 -3.30 -4.22
C PRO A 46 -14.22 -2.60 -5.11
N ILE A 47 -13.99 -2.67 -6.41
CA ILE A 47 -14.93 -2.30 -7.46
C ILE A 47 -15.37 -3.62 -8.13
N ALA A 48 -16.63 -3.99 -7.88
CA ALA A 48 -17.23 -5.23 -8.39
C ALA A 48 -18.31 -5.00 -9.45
N SER A 49 -18.66 -3.75 -9.73
CA SER A 49 -19.66 -3.36 -10.73
C SER A 49 -19.38 -1.96 -11.25
N LEU A 50 -19.94 -1.65 -12.43
CA LEU A 50 -19.91 -0.34 -13.06
C LEU A 50 -21.35 0.12 -13.39
N PRO A 51 -21.62 1.44 -13.44
CA PRO A 51 -20.68 2.53 -13.18
C PRO A 51 -20.29 2.63 -11.70
N TYR A 52 -19.09 3.16 -11.42
CA TYR A 52 -18.59 3.34 -10.05
C TYR A 52 -18.14 4.79 -9.83
N ASN A 53 -18.47 5.37 -8.68
CA ASN A 53 -18.11 6.75 -8.34
C ASN A 53 -17.13 6.78 -7.16
N ILE A 54 -15.97 7.41 -7.36
CA ILE A 54 -14.96 7.63 -6.34
C ILE A 54 -15.06 9.08 -5.87
N THR A 55 -15.51 9.28 -4.63
CA THR A 55 -15.69 10.61 -4.03
C THR A 55 -14.78 10.85 -2.83
N ALA A 56 -13.84 9.93 -2.56
CA ALA A 56 -12.90 10.03 -1.46
C ALA A 56 -11.51 9.59 -1.92
N PRO A 57 -10.43 10.17 -1.35
CA PRO A 57 -9.08 9.65 -1.50
C PRO A 57 -8.98 8.17 -1.12
N GLY A 58 -8.05 7.45 -1.75
CA GLY A 58 -7.72 6.09 -1.36
C GLY A 58 -7.38 5.16 -2.51
N SER A 59 -7.23 3.88 -2.14
CA SER A 59 -6.86 2.80 -3.04
C SER A 59 -8.08 1.96 -3.41
N TYR A 60 -8.31 1.83 -4.71
CA TYR A 60 -9.42 1.08 -5.31
C TYR A 60 -8.88 -0.03 -6.22
N TYR A 61 -9.62 -1.12 -6.36
CA TYR A 61 -9.21 -2.20 -7.25
C TYR A 61 -10.37 -2.93 -7.92
N LEU A 62 -10.15 -3.42 -9.14
CA LEU A 62 -11.12 -4.29 -9.79
C LEU A 62 -11.07 -5.71 -9.21
N THR A 63 -12.24 -6.30 -9.04
CA THR A 63 -12.39 -7.71 -8.63
C THR A 63 -12.58 -8.67 -9.80
N GLY A 64 -12.72 -8.15 -11.02
CA GLY A 64 -12.95 -8.93 -12.23
C GLY A 64 -13.07 -8.06 -13.49
N ASN A 65 -13.30 -8.69 -14.64
CA ASN A 65 -13.65 -7.98 -15.86
C ASN A 65 -15.05 -7.36 -15.74
N LEU A 66 -15.19 -6.09 -16.11
CA LEU A 66 -16.45 -5.35 -16.00
C LEU A 66 -16.83 -4.72 -17.34
N ALA A 67 -18.13 -4.49 -17.53
CA ALA A 67 -18.67 -3.80 -18.69
C ALA A 67 -19.66 -2.72 -18.26
N THR A 68 -19.81 -1.68 -19.07
CA THR A 68 -20.74 -0.57 -18.82
C THR A 68 -21.32 -0.05 -20.14
N ALA A 69 -22.53 0.50 -20.08
CA ALA A 69 -23.18 1.19 -21.20
C ALA A 69 -23.03 2.72 -21.12
N GLY A 70 -22.12 3.21 -20.27
CA GLY A 70 -21.83 4.62 -20.06
C GLY A 70 -20.39 4.82 -19.64
N ASN A 71 -20.11 5.87 -18.85
CA ASN A 71 -18.79 6.02 -18.22
C ASN A 71 -18.50 4.84 -17.28
N GLY A 72 -17.24 4.42 -17.19
CA GLY A 72 -16.81 3.33 -16.31
C GLY A 72 -16.70 3.79 -14.86
N ILE A 73 -15.57 4.40 -14.53
CA ILE A 73 -15.28 4.94 -13.21
C ILE A 73 -15.26 6.47 -13.30
N THR A 74 -16.04 7.12 -12.45
CA THR A 74 -16.03 8.57 -12.28
C THR A 74 -15.25 8.92 -11.02
N VAL A 75 -14.31 9.85 -11.12
CA VAL A 75 -13.43 10.28 -10.02
C VAL A 75 -13.70 11.74 -9.70
N SER A 76 -14.04 12.00 -8.45
CA SER A 76 -14.33 13.32 -7.88
C SER A 76 -13.55 13.55 -6.56
N ALA A 77 -12.28 13.13 -6.54
CA ALA A 77 -11.37 13.30 -5.41
C ALA A 77 -9.91 13.25 -5.88
N SER A 78 -9.02 13.90 -5.13
CA SER A 78 -7.55 13.76 -5.26
C SER A 78 -7.05 12.51 -4.54
N ASP A 79 -5.79 12.15 -4.76
CA ASP A 79 -5.09 11.05 -4.05
C ASP A 79 -5.80 9.70 -4.22
N VAL A 80 -6.15 9.39 -5.47
CA VAL A 80 -6.87 8.17 -5.85
C VAL A 80 -5.96 7.26 -6.63
N THR A 81 -5.84 6.01 -6.19
CA THR A 81 -5.20 4.96 -6.98
C THR A 81 -6.22 3.91 -7.41
N ILE A 82 -6.38 3.75 -8.72
CA ILE A 82 -7.21 2.72 -9.35
C ILE A 82 -6.28 1.67 -9.94
N ASP A 83 -6.35 0.47 -9.38
CA ASP A 83 -5.62 -0.69 -9.88
C ASP A 83 -6.60 -1.65 -10.55
N LEU A 84 -6.41 -1.85 -11.85
CA LEU A 84 -7.28 -2.73 -12.61
C LEU A 84 -6.94 -4.21 -12.41
N MET A 85 -5.87 -4.56 -11.67
CA MET A 85 -5.51 -5.93 -11.26
C MET A 85 -5.40 -6.94 -12.42
N GLY A 86 -5.02 -6.46 -13.61
CA GLY A 86 -4.96 -7.20 -14.87
C GLY A 86 -6.29 -7.32 -15.62
N PHE A 87 -7.38 -6.81 -15.06
CA PHE A 87 -8.72 -6.91 -15.64
C PHE A 87 -9.00 -5.84 -16.70
N THR A 88 -10.06 -6.10 -17.46
CA THR A 88 -10.57 -5.20 -18.50
C THR A 88 -11.85 -4.51 -18.05
N ILE A 89 -11.96 -3.21 -18.32
CA ILE A 89 -13.24 -2.51 -18.42
C ILE A 89 -13.60 -2.34 -19.91
N THR A 90 -14.81 -2.77 -20.28
CA THR A 90 -15.33 -2.68 -21.64
C THR A 90 -16.51 -1.71 -21.71
N GLY A 91 -16.38 -0.67 -22.52
CA GLY A 91 -17.49 0.23 -22.84
C GLY A 91 -18.39 -0.31 -23.96
N SER A 92 -19.48 0.40 -24.23
CA SER A 92 -20.46 0.01 -25.25
C SER A 92 -20.27 0.71 -26.60
N ASP A 93 -19.55 1.84 -26.64
CA ASP A 93 -19.41 2.66 -27.85
C ASP A 93 -17.99 3.26 -27.92
N PRO A 94 -17.20 2.98 -28.97
CA PRO A 94 -15.89 3.60 -29.16
C PRO A 94 -15.95 5.08 -29.56
N ASN A 95 -17.13 5.64 -29.81
CA ASN A 95 -17.34 7.05 -30.16
C ASN A 95 -17.98 7.86 -29.03
N ASP A 96 -18.38 7.21 -27.94
CA ASP A 96 -18.95 7.85 -26.75
C ASP A 96 -18.29 7.35 -25.45
N PHE A 97 -18.54 8.05 -24.35
CA PHE A 97 -18.12 7.70 -22.98
C PHE A 97 -16.61 7.64 -22.72
N THR A 98 -16.28 7.58 -21.43
CA THR A 98 -14.91 7.49 -20.92
C THR A 98 -14.77 6.33 -19.94
N GLY A 99 -13.69 5.55 -20.07
CA GLY A 99 -13.40 4.44 -19.15
C GLY A 99 -13.15 4.93 -17.71
N VAL A 100 -12.26 5.89 -17.53
CA VAL A 100 -12.04 6.61 -16.26
C VAL A 100 -12.12 8.11 -16.50
N LEU A 101 -13.10 8.77 -15.87
CA LEU A 101 -13.42 10.18 -16.04
C LEU A 101 -13.15 10.96 -14.75
N LEU A 102 -12.28 11.97 -14.80
CA LEU A 102 -12.18 12.97 -13.74
C LEU A 102 -13.21 14.08 -13.98
N THR A 103 -13.93 14.48 -12.94
CA THR A 103 -15.03 15.46 -13.06
C THR A 103 -14.58 16.92 -12.98
N SER A 104 -13.35 17.20 -12.54
CA SER A 104 -12.74 18.53 -12.46
C SER A 104 -11.22 18.45 -12.57
N ASP A 105 -10.62 19.53 -13.06
CA ASP A 105 -9.18 19.82 -13.12
C ASP A 105 -8.55 20.20 -11.77
N SER A 106 -9.36 20.37 -10.73
CA SER A 106 -8.89 20.62 -9.37
C SER A 106 -8.47 19.34 -8.61
N PHE A 107 -8.66 18.15 -9.20
CA PHE A 107 -8.26 16.88 -8.60
C PHE A 107 -6.88 16.44 -9.07
N ASP A 108 -6.01 16.17 -8.10
CA ASP A 108 -4.60 15.83 -8.32
C ASP A 108 -4.26 14.42 -7.83
N ASN A 109 -3.12 13.89 -8.26
CA ASN A 109 -2.59 12.60 -7.82
C ASN A 109 -3.56 11.41 -8.05
N VAL A 110 -4.13 11.34 -9.26
CA VAL A 110 -4.96 10.21 -9.70
C VAL A 110 -4.15 9.26 -10.56
N THR A 111 -4.01 8.01 -10.12
CA THR A 111 -3.28 6.95 -10.85
C THR A 111 -4.24 5.87 -11.32
N VAL A 112 -4.14 5.48 -12.60
CA VAL A 112 -4.82 4.30 -13.16
C VAL A 112 -3.75 3.35 -13.68
N ARG A 113 -3.73 2.10 -13.21
CA ARG A 113 -2.68 1.14 -13.58
C ARG A 113 -3.20 -0.29 -13.74
N ASP A 114 -2.34 -1.11 -14.33
CA ASP A 114 -2.47 -2.56 -14.34
C ASP A 114 -3.75 -3.10 -14.98
N GLY A 115 -4.15 -2.64 -16.17
CA GLY A 115 -5.26 -3.28 -16.89
C GLY A 115 -5.57 -2.66 -18.24
N THR A 116 -6.77 -2.94 -18.74
CA THR A 116 -7.19 -2.52 -20.09
C THR A 116 -8.53 -1.79 -20.05
N LEU A 117 -8.60 -0.64 -20.71
CA LEU A 117 -9.84 0.07 -21.02
C LEU A 117 -10.08 -0.02 -22.52
N ARG A 118 -11.23 -0.54 -22.95
CA ARG A 118 -11.53 -0.71 -24.39
C ARG A 118 -12.97 -0.33 -24.70
N THR A 119 -13.22 -0.01 -25.98
CA THR A 119 -14.56 0.34 -26.49
C THR A 119 -15.14 1.59 -25.80
N PHE A 120 -14.29 2.60 -25.62
CA PHE A 120 -14.66 3.94 -25.16
C PHE A 120 -14.09 4.95 -26.14
N ARG A 121 -14.72 6.13 -26.25
CA ARG A 121 -14.11 7.28 -26.93
C ARG A 121 -12.76 7.66 -26.31
N PHE A 122 -12.72 7.69 -24.98
CA PHE A 122 -11.50 7.93 -24.21
C PHE A 122 -11.29 6.81 -23.20
N GLY A 123 -10.09 6.23 -23.14
CA GLY A 123 -9.73 5.28 -22.09
C GLY A 123 -9.72 5.98 -20.73
N VAL A 124 -8.79 6.91 -20.57
CA VAL A 124 -8.71 7.79 -19.41
C VAL A 124 -8.82 9.24 -19.90
N ASN A 125 -9.78 9.99 -19.36
CA ASN A 125 -9.85 11.43 -19.56
C ASN A 125 -9.51 12.10 -18.23
N LEU A 126 -8.26 12.55 -18.13
CA LEU A 126 -7.82 13.31 -16.98
C LEU A 126 -8.12 14.80 -17.23
N ALA A 127 -8.62 15.50 -16.23
CA ALA A 127 -8.83 16.93 -16.34
C ALA A 127 -7.49 17.69 -16.38
N ALA A 128 -7.46 18.89 -16.95
CA ALA A 128 -6.21 19.61 -17.25
C ALA A 128 -5.29 19.71 -16.02
N GLY A 129 -4.02 19.32 -16.14
CA GLY A 129 -3.00 19.42 -15.06
C GLY A 129 -2.48 18.09 -14.49
N SER A 130 -3.00 16.96 -14.95
CA SER A 130 -2.77 15.63 -14.37
C SER A 130 -1.69 14.82 -15.11
N ASN A 131 -0.89 14.06 -14.36
CA ASN A 131 0.18 13.22 -14.90
C ASN A 131 -0.35 11.82 -15.25
N LEU A 132 -0.41 11.49 -16.55
CA LEU A 132 -0.78 10.14 -17.01
C LEU A 132 0.45 9.21 -16.98
N HIS A 133 0.57 8.38 -15.94
CA HIS A 133 1.54 7.30 -15.93
C HIS A 133 0.93 6.02 -16.49
N THR A 134 0.98 5.86 -17.82
CA THR A 134 0.59 4.60 -18.48
C THR A 134 1.83 3.74 -18.72
N MET A 135 2.04 2.70 -17.91
CA MET A 135 3.05 1.68 -18.21
C MET A 135 2.45 0.71 -19.24
N LYS A 136 2.89 0.80 -20.50
CA LYS A 136 2.75 -0.31 -21.47
C LYS A 136 3.83 -1.34 -21.17
N ARG A 137 3.46 -2.63 -21.14
CA ARG A 137 4.41 -3.74 -21.16
C ARG A 137 5.15 -3.77 -22.49
#